data_AF-A0A521KPV8-F1
#
_entry.id   AF-A0A521KPV8-F1
#
_cell.length_a   1.000
_cell.length_b   1.000
_cell.length_c   1.000
_cell.angle_alpha   90.00
_cell.angle_beta   90.00
_cell.angle_gamma   90.00
#
_symmetry.space_group_name_H-M   'P 1'
#
loop_
_entity.id
_entity.type
_entity.pdbx_description
1 polymer ?
#
loop_
_entity_poly.entity_id
_entity_poly.type
_entity_poly.pdbx_seq_one_letter_code
_entity_poly.pdbx_strand_id
1 'polypeptide(L)'
;MSRTPIFRQLRALAARAEAARRLRVPVAALDELRADAENARRGLSRRDVVRAAGAAAALAAFGPSAWAKPGQASGAPKLAIVGGGLAGLAAALRLREQGHVVPIYEASARAG
;
A
#
# COMPACT_ATOMS: atom_id res chain seq x y z
N MET A 1 -24.19 3.02 22.56
CA MET A 1 -23.61 2.95 23.92
C MET A 1 -22.62 1.77 23.96
N SER A 2 -21.33 2.01 24.18
CA SER A 2 -20.31 0.98 24.55
C SER A 2 -18.88 1.56 24.56
N ARG A 3 -18.71 2.79 25.05
CA ARG A 3 -17.37 3.41 25.25
C ARG A 3 -16.78 3.09 26.63
N THR A 4 -17.33 2.10 27.33
CA THR A 4 -16.88 1.71 28.66
C THR A 4 -15.55 0.93 28.57
N PRO A 5 -14.54 1.27 29.37
CA PRO A 5 -13.24 0.60 29.40
C PRO A 5 -13.33 -0.93 29.48
N ILE A 6 -14.33 -1.43 30.23
CA ILE A 6 -14.53 -2.88 30.42
C ILE A 6 -14.93 -3.62 29.14
N PHE A 7 -15.76 -3.00 28.29
CA PHE A 7 -16.17 -3.59 27.01
C PHE A 7 -15.00 -3.68 26.03
N ARG A 8 -14.07 -2.71 26.09
CA ARG A 8 -12.82 -2.76 25.33
C ARG A 8 -11.93 -3.91 25.79
N GLN A 9 -11.81 -4.10 27.10
CA GLN A 9 -11.02 -5.21 27.67
C GLN A 9 -11.62 -6.57 27.32
N LEU A 10 -12.95 -6.73 27.42
CA LEU A 10 -13.63 -7.95 27.02
C LEU A 10 -13.46 -8.25 25.52
N ARG A 11 -13.60 -7.25 24.65
CA ARG A 11 -13.33 -7.41 23.21
C ARG A 11 -11.88 -7.79 22.94
N ALA A 12 -10.92 -7.18 23.64
CA ALA A 12 -9.51 -7.50 23.49
C ALA A 12 -9.21 -8.95 23.92
N LEU A 13 -9.80 -9.43 25.01
CA LEU A 13 -9.68 -10.82 25.46
C LEU A 13 -10.31 -11.81 24.48
N ALA A 14 -11.51 -11.50 23.97
CA ALA A 14 -12.18 -12.33 22.97
C ALA A 14 -11.34 -12.46 21.68
N ALA A 15 -10.81 -11.33 21.18
CA ALA A 15 -9.93 -11.32 20.01
C ALA A 15 -8.62 -12.12 20.23
N ARG A 16 -8.07 -12.13 21.46
CA ARG A 16 -6.90 -12.97 21.80
C ARG A 16 -7.24 -14.46 21.77
N ALA A 17 -8.37 -14.85 22.37
CA ALA A 17 -8.81 -16.24 22.39
C ALA A 17 -9.13 -16.77 20.98
N GLU A 18 -9.70 -15.93 20.12
CA GLU A 18 -9.97 -16.27 18.72
C GLU A 18 -8.68 -16.41 17.90
N ALA A 19 -7.72 -15.48 18.07
CA ALA A 19 -6.43 -15.56 17.40
C ALA A 19 -5.64 -16.83 17.78
N ALA A 20 -5.62 -17.19 19.07
CA ALA A 20 -5.01 -18.42 19.56
C ALA A 20 -5.67 -19.68 18.96
N ARG A 21 -7.01 -19.72 18.92
CA ARG A 21 -7.76 -20.82 18.29
C ARG A 21 -7.45 -20.94 16.80
N ARG A 22 -7.42 -19.83 16.08
CA ARG A 22 -7.15 -19.82 14.63
C ARG A 22 -5.75 -20.32 14.30
N LEU A 23 -4.77 -19.91 15.08
CA LEU A 23 -3.36 -20.32 14.92
C LEU A 23 -3.07 -21.69 15.54
N ARG A 24 -4.03 -22.30 16.24
CA ARG A 24 -3.88 -23.57 16.98
C ARG A 24 -2.71 -23.55 17.98
N VAL A 25 -2.48 -22.39 18.59
CA VAL A 25 -1.45 -22.20 19.61
C VAL A 25 -2.09 -21.90 20.96
N PRO A 26 -1.47 -22.31 22.08
CA PRO A 26 -1.91 -21.88 23.41
C PRO A 26 -1.94 -20.35 23.51
N VAL A 27 -2.90 -19.80 24.25
CA VAL A 27 -3.02 -18.33 24.44
C VAL A 27 -1.74 -17.75 25.06
N ALA A 28 -1.08 -18.49 25.95
CA ALA A 28 0.20 -18.10 26.53
C ALA A 28 1.33 -17.97 25.50
N ALA A 29 1.36 -18.84 24.49
CA ALA A 29 2.35 -18.79 23.41
C ALA A 29 2.06 -17.67 22.40
N LEU A 30 0.85 -17.09 22.40
CA LEU A 30 0.48 -16.02 21.48
C LEU A 30 1.23 -14.72 21.76
N ASP A 31 1.55 -14.45 23.03
CA ASP A 31 2.28 -13.25 23.43
C ASP A 31 3.76 -13.35 23.01
N GLU A 32 4.37 -14.53 23.14
CA GLU A 32 5.72 -14.82 22.63
C GLU A 32 5.78 -14.69 21.09
N LEU A 33 4.84 -15.33 20.37
CA LEU A 33 4.75 -15.23 18.91
C LEU A 33 4.55 -13.79 18.41
N ARG A 34 3.84 -12.96 19.19
CA ARG A 34 3.67 -11.53 18.89
C ARG A 34 4.95 -10.76 19.16
N ALA A 35 5.62 -11.01 20.26
CA ALA A 35 6.91 -10.39 20.58
C ALA A 35 7.95 -10.72 19.50
N ASP A 36 8.00 -11.97 19.04
CA ASP A 36 8.86 -12.40 17.94
C ASP A 36 8.51 -11.72 16.62
N ALA A 37 7.22 -11.62 16.30
CA ALA A 37 6.75 -10.90 15.10
C ALA A 37 7.05 -9.39 15.17
N GLU A 38 6.93 -8.78 16.34
CA GLU A 38 7.29 -7.37 16.56
C GLU A 38 8.80 -7.15 16.49
N ASN A 39 9.60 -8.04 17.07
CA ASN A 39 11.06 -8.00 16.96
C ASN A 39 11.53 -8.21 15.51
N ALA A 40 10.92 -9.14 14.78
CA ALA A 40 11.18 -9.33 13.36
C ALA A 40 10.83 -8.07 12.55
N ARG A 41 9.71 -7.40 12.85
CA ARG A 41 9.32 -6.14 12.22
C ARG A 41 10.24 -4.97 12.60
N ARG A 42 10.72 -4.92 13.84
CA ARG A 42 11.69 -3.92 14.31
C ARG A 42 13.09 -4.13 13.71
N GLY A 43 13.44 -5.39 13.41
CA GLY A 43 14.68 -5.76 12.72
C GLY A 43 14.72 -5.39 11.23
N LEU A 44 13.56 -5.13 10.60
CA LEU A 44 13.49 -4.63 9.23
C LEU A 44 13.91 -3.15 9.20
N SER A 45 15.13 -2.89 8.76
CA SER A 45 15.59 -1.54 8.54
C SER A 45 14.93 -0.96 7.28
N ARG A 46 14.71 0.37 7.23
CA ARG A 46 14.19 1.06 6.03
C ARG A 46 14.97 0.70 4.77
N ARG A 47 16.29 0.49 4.90
CA ARG A 47 17.18 0.06 3.80
C ARG A 47 16.93 -1.38 3.35
N ASP A 48 16.47 -2.27 4.22
CA ASP A 48 16.18 -3.67 3.84
C ASP A 48 14.91 -3.72 3.00
N VAL A 49 13.92 -2.88 3.33
CA VAL A 49 12.72 -2.68 2.50
C VAL A 49 13.10 -2.09 1.13
N VAL A 50 13.96 -1.06 1.10
CA VAL A 50 14.45 -0.48 -0.16
C VAL A 50 15.25 -1.49 -0.98
N ARG A 51 16.11 -2.29 -0.35
CA ARG A 51 16.91 -3.33 -1.02
C ARG A 51 16.02 -4.45 -1.57
N ALA A 52 15.02 -4.89 -0.82
CA ALA A 52 14.04 -5.89 -1.27
C ALA A 52 13.19 -5.37 -2.44
N ALA A 53 12.70 -4.12 -2.35
CA ALA A 53 11.97 -3.48 -3.43
C ALA A 53 12.84 -3.28 -4.68
N GLY A 54 14.09 -2.86 -4.52
CA GLY A 54 15.06 -2.72 -5.60
C GLY A 54 15.40 -4.04 -6.29
N ALA A 55 15.57 -5.13 -5.52
CA ALA A 55 15.80 -6.47 -6.07
C ALA A 55 14.60 -6.98 -6.87
N ALA A 56 13.38 -6.80 -6.35
CA ALA A 56 12.16 -7.17 -7.06
C ALA A 56 11.98 -6.36 -8.36
N ALA A 57 12.26 -5.05 -8.32
CA ALA A 57 12.22 -4.19 -9.51
C ALA A 57 13.27 -4.58 -10.55
N ALA A 58 14.48 -4.96 -10.14
CA ALA A 58 15.52 -5.45 -11.05
C ALA A 58 15.11 -6.77 -11.73
N LEU A 59 14.52 -7.70 -10.99
CA LEU A 59 13.99 -8.95 -11.56
C LEU A 59 12.83 -8.68 -12.53
N ALA A 60 11.99 -7.69 -12.25
CA ALA A 60 10.93 -7.27 -13.18
C ALA A 60 11.49 -6.53 -14.41
N ALA A 61 12.58 -5.78 -14.28
CA ALA A 61 13.18 -5.04 -15.38
C ALA A 61 14.03 -5.93 -16.32
N PHE A 62 14.67 -6.98 -15.80
CA PHE A 62 15.60 -7.83 -16.54
C PHE A 62 15.16 -9.30 -16.64
N GLY A 63 13.97 -9.65 -16.12
CA GLY A 63 13.39 -10.99 -16.24
C GLY A 63 13.01 -11.32 -17.68
N PRO A 64 13.16 -12.58 -18.14
CA PRO A 64 13.06 -12.99 -19.54
C PRO A 64 11.65 -12.90 -20.19
N SER A 65 10.74 -12.07 -19.69
CA SER A 65 9.43 -11.83 -20.31
C SER A 65 8.82 -10.44 -20.03
N ALA A 66 9.48 -9.53 -19.32
CA ALA A 66 8.87 -8.25 -18.97
C ALA A 66 8.89 -7.21 -20.12
N TRP A 67 9.65 -7.47 -21.18
CA TRP A 67 9.75 -6.59 -22.34
C TRP A 67 9.10 -7.24 -23.56
N ALA A 68 7.83 -7.63 -23.43
CA ALA A 68 6.99 -7.65 -24.62
C ALA A 68 7.02 -6.21 -25.18
N LYS A 69 7.55 -6.04 -26.40
CA LYS A 69 7.59 -4.75 -27.10
C LYS A 69 6.22 -4.08 -26.94
N PRO A 70 6.11 -2.87 -26.36
CA PRO A 70 4.86 -2.14 -26.46
C PRO A 70 4.63 -1.93 -27.95
N GLY A 71 3.59 -2.57 -28.49
CA GLY A 71 3.18 -2.32 -29.87
C GLY A 71 3.08 -0.82 -30.05
N GLN A 72 3.70 -0.27 -31.09
CA GLN A 72 3.56 1.13 -31.45
C GLN A 72 2.08 1.41 -31.67
N ALA A 73 1.41 1.89 -30.63
CA ALA A 73 0.08 2.43 -30.74
C ALA A 73 0.23 3.70 -31.58
N SER A 74 -0.25 3.66 -32.83
CA SER A 74 -0.14 4.74 -33.81
C SER A 74 -1.07 5.93 -33.50
N GLY A 75 -1.20 6.32 -32.24
CA GLY A 75 -2.09 7.38 -31.80
C GLY A 75 -1.50 8.16 -30.63
N ALA A 76 -1.90 9.42 -30.48
CA ALA A 76 -1.53 10.24 -29.35
C ALA A 76 -1.84 9.51 -28.01
N PRO A 77 -0.95 9.58 -27.01
CA PRO A 77 -1.15 8.89 -25.74
C PRO A 77 -2.43 9.36 -25.06
N LYS A 78 -3.29 8.42 -24.66
CA LYS A 78 -4.47 8.69 -23.85
C LYS A 78 -4.03 8.83 -22.39
N LEU A 79 -4.14 10.04 -21.86
CA LEU A 79 -3.71 10.39 -20.51
C LEU A 79 -4.94 10.59 -19.60
N ALA A 80 -4.80 10.26 -18.32
CA ALA A 80 -5.75 10.60 -17.26
C ALA A 80 -4.99 10.82 -15.95
N ILE A 81 -5.45 11.75 -15.12
CA ILE A 81 -4.91 12.00 -13.79
C ILE A 81 -5.92 11.47 -12.77
N VAL A 82 -5.46 10.68 -11.80
CA VAL A 82 -6.28 10.20 -10.69
C VAL A 82 -5.82 10.90 -9.42
N GLY A 83 -6.73 11.67 -8.82
CA GLY A 83 -6.50 12.56 -7.69
C GLY A 83 -6.37 14.03 -8.11
N GLY A 84 -7.26 14.87 -7.61
CA GLY A 84 -7.29 16.34 -7.70
C GLY A 84 -6.63 17.05 -6.50
N GLY A 85 -5.70 16.37 -5.82
CA GLY A 85 -4.83 16.99 -4.80
C GLY A 85 -3.70 17.83 -5.40
N LEU A 86 -2.83 18.39 -4.55
CA LEU A 86 -1.69 19.23 -4.97
C LEU A 86 -0.83 18.59 -6.08
N ALA A 87 -0.47 17.32 -5.93
CA ALA A 87 0.34 16.61 -6.92
C ALA A 87 -0.39 16.44 -8.26
N GLY A 88 -1.67 16.10 -8.23
CA GLY A 88 -2.48 15.91 -9.44
C GLY A 88 -2.73 17.21 -10.19
N LEU A 89 -3.03 18.29 -9.48
CA LEU A 89 -3.18 19.63 -10.07
C LEU A 89 -1.86 20.17 -10.62
N ALA A 90 -0.73 19.92 -9.94
CA ALA A 90 0.59 20.28 -10.44
C ALA A 90 0.93 19.52 -11.73
N ALA A 91 0.62 18.21 -11.78
CA ALA A 91 0.78 17.42 -13.00
C ALA A 91 -0.11 17.94 -14.13
N ALA A 92 -1.37 18.26 -13.84
CA ALA A 92 -2.30 18.82 -14.82
C ALA A 92 -1.81 20.16 -15.40
N LEU A 93 -1.26 21.04 -14.55
CA LEU A 93 -0.68 22.30 -14.97
C LEU A 93 0.47 22.08 -15.96
N ARG A 94 1.42 21.20 -15.63
CA ARG A 94 2.57 20.89 -16.49
C ARG A 94 2.16 20.27 -17.83
N LEU A 95 1.19 19.35 -17.80
CA LEU A 95 0.67 18.74 -19.03
C LEU A 95 -0.04 19.77 -19.91
N ARG A 96 -0.77 20.71 -19.31
CA ARG A 96 -1.41 21.81 -20.04
C ARG A 96 -0.40 22.76 -20.67
N GLU A 97 0.68 23.10 -19.98
CA GLU A 97 1.79 23.91 -20.54
C GLU A 97 2.42 23.24 -21.77
N GLN A 98 2.38 21.91 -21.83
CA GLN A 98 2.85 21.11 -22.97
C GLN A 98 1.76 20.89 -24.04
N GLY A 99 0.59 21.52 -23.91
CA GLY A 99 -0.52 21.41 -24.88
C GLY A 99 -1.39 20.16 -24.71
N HIS A 100 -1.24 19.40 -23.62
CA HIS A 100 -2.06 18.23 -23.34
C HIS A 100 -3.26 18.59 -22.45
N VAL A 101 -4.47 18.35 -22.93
CA VAL A 101 -5.70 18.43 -22.13
C VAL A 101 -6.00 17.04 -21.57
N VAL A 102 -5.99 16.91 -20.24
CA VAL A 102 -6.07 15.63 -19.54
C VAL A 102 -7.20 15.63 -18.51
N PRO A 103 -8.12 14.64 -18.51
CA PRO A 103 -9.17 14.53 -17.51
C PRO A 103 -8.59 14.19 -16.13
N ILE A 104 -9.14 14.81 -15.09
CA ILE A 104 -8.79 14.56 -13.68
C ILE A 104 -9.98 13.87 -13.00
N TYR A 105 -9.73 12.71 -12.39
CA TYR A 105 -10.71 11.98 -11.59
C TYR A 105 -10.37 12.16 -10.11
N GLU A 106 -11.23 12.86 -9.37
CA GLU A 106 -11.11 13.04 -7.91
C GLU A 106 -12.27 12.32 -7.22
N ALA A 107 -11.98 11.65 -6.11
CA ALA A 107 -12.99 10.93 -5.34
C ALA A 107 -13.89 11.89 -4.54
N SER A 108 -13.34 13.03 -4.14
CA SER A 108 -14.02 14.11 -3.43
C SER A 108 -14.76 15.07 -4.36
N ALA A 109 -15.77 15.75 -3.82
CA ALA A 109 -16.45 16.85 -4.52
C ALA A 109 -15.67 18.19 -4.46
N ARG A 110 -14.49 18.21 -3.82
CA ARG A 110 -13.58 19.36 -3.75
C ARG A 110 -12.19 19.01 -4.27
N ALA A 111 -11.51 20.00 -4.83
CA ALA A 111 -10.08 19.93 -5.12
C ALA A 111 -9.24 20.12 -3.84
N GLY A 112 -8.10 19.41 -3.77
CA GLY A 112 -7.23 19.38 -2.59
C GLY A 112 -7.88 18.73 -1.36
#